data_AF-A0A973XM50-F1
#
_entry.id   AF-A0A973XM50-F1
#
_cell.length_a   1.000
_cell.length_b   1.000
_cell.length_c   1.000
_cell.angle_alpha   90.00
_cell.angle_beta   90.00
_cell.angle_gamma   90.00
#
_symmetry.space_group_name_H-M   'P 1'
#
loop_
_entity.id
_entity.type
_entity.pdbx_description
1 polymer ?
#
loop_
_entity_poly.entity_id
_entity_poly.type
_entity_poly.pdbx_seq_one_letter_code
_entity_poly.pdbx_strand_id
1 'polypeptide(L)'
;MADGTLLLRQDDGTYRPVASETDHARLDRLSEDMIESIAASDPDHPGLDEAFWATADDASGTEAVSLEIDRDVLAYFREQGRAESRINAVLRHYVEARRKAG
;
A
#
# COMPACT_ATOMS: atom_id res chain seq x y z
N MET A 1 15.78 -20.08 1.06
CA MET A 1 14.34 -20.08 0.73
C MET A 1 13.63 -20.58 1.98
N ALA A 2 12.62 -19.87 2.49
CA ALA A 2 11.90 -20.29 3.70
C ALA A 2 11.01 -21.51 3.37
N ASP A 3 10.99 -22.50 4.25
CA ASP A 3 10.35 -23.80 4.07
C ASP A 3 8.83 -23.81 4.34
N GLY A 4 8.24 -22.64 4.61
CA GLY A 4 6.81 -22.49 4.92
C GLY A 4 6.44 -22.77 6.38
N THR A 5 7.40 -22.99 7.28
CA THR A 5 7.12 -23.21 8.70
C THR A 5 6.51 -21.95 9.34
N LEU A 6 5.34 -22.10 9.97
CA LEU A 6 4.70 -21.03 10.74
C LEU A 6 5.40 -20.87 12.10
N LEU A 7 5.67 -19.63 12.48
CA LEU A 7 6.36 -19.28 13.71
C LEU A 7 5.49 -18.38 14.59
N LEU A 8 5.35 -18.73 15.86
CA LEU A 8 4.70 -17.89 16.86
C LEU A 8 5.75 -17.13 17.67
N ARG A 9 5.61 -15.80 17.74
CA ARG A 9 6.46 -14.93 18.56
C ARG A 9 6.08 -15.07 20.04
N GLN A 10 7.07 -15.28 20.90
CA GLN A 10 6.92 -15.36 22.35
C GLN A 10 7.21 -14.01 23.02
N ASP A 11 6.79 -13.85 24.28
CA ASP A 11 6.96 -12.60 25.04
C ASP A 11 8.44 -12.23 25.26
N ASP A 12 9.34 -13.22 25.26
CA ASP A 12 10.79 -13.05 25.34
C ASP A 12 11.46 -12.66 24.01
N GLY A 13 10.66 -12.49 22.95
CA GLY A 13 11.11 -12.12 21.60
C GLY A 13 11.61 -13.29 20.75
N THR A 14 11.59 -14.52 21.26
CA THR A 14 11.94 -15.72 20.49
C THR A 14 10.77 -16.22 19.63
N TYR A 15 11.04 -17.16 18.72
CA TYR A 15 10.05 -17.75 17.82
C TYR A 15 10.04 -19.27 17.97
N ARG A 16 8.84 -19.84 18.05
CA ARG A 16 8.64 -21.30 18.09
C ARG A 16 7.83 -21.76 16.89
N PRO A 17 8.18 -22.88 16.23
CA PRO A 17 7.35 -23.47 15.20
C PRO A 17 5.98 -23.87 15.77
N VAL A 18 4.93 -23.61 14.99
CA VAL A 18 3.55 -23.99 15.31
C VAL A 18 2.89 -24.65 14.12
N ALA A 19 1.93 -25.54 14.40
CA ALA A 19 1.10 -26.11 13.36
C ALA A 19 0.11 -25.04 12.85
N SER A 20 -0.19 -25.10 11.56
CA SER A 20 -1.28 -24.33 10.98
C SER A 20 -2.61 -24.84 11.54
N GLU A 21 -3.42 -23.96 12.12
CA GLU A 21 -4.80 -24.27 12.50
C GLU A 21 -5.77 -24.16 11.31
N THR A 22 -5.30 -23.62 10.18
CA THR A 22 -6.09 -23.46 8.96
C THR A 22 -6.39 -24.80 8.30
N ASP A 23 -7.66 -25.07 8.04
CA ASP A 23 -8.13 -26.19 7.22
C ASP A 23 -7.96 -25.87 5.72
N HIS A 24 -6.77 -26.11 5.20
CA HIS A 24 -6.43 -25.86 3.79
C HIS A 24 -7.29 -26.69 2.83
N ALA A 25 -7.65 -27.92 3.20
CA ALA A 25 -8.50 -28.79 2.37
C ALA A 25 -9.93 -28.25 2.25
N ARG A 26 -10.41 -27.48 3.23
CA ARG A 26 -11.67 -26.73 3.12
C ARG A 26 -11.53 -25.55 2.16
N LEU A 27 -10.43 -24.79 2.25
CA LEU A 27 -10.19 -23.64 1.38
C LEU A 27 -10.08 -24.06 -0.10
N ASP A 28 -9.35 -25.14 -0.39
CA ASP A 28 -9.18 -25.67 -1.75
C ASP A 28 -10.49 -26.14 -2.41
N ARG A 29 -11.54 -26.36 -1.60
CA ARG A 29 -12.87 -26.77 -2.09
C ARG A 29 -13.84 -25.61 -2.27
N LEU A 30 -13.46 -24.38 -1.93
CA LEU A 30 -14.31 -23.21 -2.16
C LEU A 30 -14.38 -22.92 -3.66
N SER A 31 -15.60 -22.81 -4.19
CA SER A 31 -15.83 -22.35 -5.56
C SER A 31 -15.72 -20.83 -5.64
N GLU A 32 -15.48 -20.29 -6.84
CA GLU A 32 -15.45 -18.85 -7.10
C GLU A 32 -16.75 -18.17 -6.63
N ASP A 33 -17.92 -18.71 -6.99
CA ASP A 33 -19.22 -18.18 -6.55
C ASP A 33 -19.36 -18.11 -5.01
N MET A 34 -18.79 -19.08 -4.30
CA MET A 34 -18.81 -19.11 -2.84
C MET A 34 -17.88 -18.05 -2.26
N ILE A 35 -16.70 -17.86 -2.87
CA ILE A 35 -15.75 -16.82 -2.48
C ILE A 35 -16.37 -15.44 -2.66
N GLU A 36 -17.00 -15.19 -3.81
CA GLU A 36 -17.70 -13.93 -4.09
C GLU A 36 -18.87 -13.68 -3.12
N SER A 37 -19.66 -14.71 -2.82
CA SER A 37 -20.75 -14.59 -1.83
C SER A 37 -20.23 -14.30 -0.43
N ILE A 38 -19.10 -14.89 -0.03
CA ILE A 38 -18.47 -14.62 1.27
C ILE A 38 -17.97 -13.17 1.31
N ALA A 39 -17.24 -12.74 0.28
CA ALA A 39 -16.73 -11.37 0.18
C ALA A 39 -17.85 -10.31 0.17
N ALA A 40 -18.96 -10.57 -0.53
CA ALA A 40 -20.09 -9.65 -0.61
C ALA A 40 -20.91 -9.56 0.70
N SER A 41 -20.85 -10.59 1.55
CA SER A 41 -21.58 -10.63 2.83
C SER A 41 -20.73 -10.20 4.03
N ASP A 42 -19.42 -10.00 3.83
CA ASP A 42 -18.49 -9.55 4.86
C ASP A 42 -18.67 -8.03 5.13
N PRO A 43 -19.11 -7.62 6.33
CA PRO A 43 -19.31 -6.22 6.67
C PRO A 43 -18.00 -5.41 6.74
N ASP A 44 -16.86 -6.07 6.90
CA ASP A 44 -15.53 -5.44 6.93
C ASP A 44 -14.89 -5.36 5.53
N HIS A 45 -15.51 -5.98 4.52
CA HIS A 45 -15.06 -5.89 3.14
C HIS A 45 -15.68 -4.66 2.46
N PRO A 46 -14.89 -3.62 2.11
CA PRO A 46 -15.41 -2.52 1.31
C PRO A 46 -15.77 -3.05 -0.07
N GLY A 47 -16.93 -2.64 -0.61
CA GLY A 47 -17.28 -2.97 -1.99
C GLY A 47 -16.21 -2.43 -2.94
N LEU A 48 -15.37 -3.31 -3.50
CA LEU A 48 -14.30 -2.96 -4.45
C LEU A 48 -14.86 -2.76 -5.87
N ASP A 49 -15.99 -2.06 -5.98
CA ASP A 49 -16.69 -1.82 -7.23
C ASP A 49 -16.06 -0.66 -8.03
N GLU A 50 -16.61 -0.39 -9.21
CA GLU A 50 -16.14 0.70 -10.08
C GLU A 50 -16.16 2.06 -9.35
N ALA A 51 -17.08 2.28 -8.41
CA ALA A 51 -17.16 3.53 -7.65
C ALA A 51 -16.03 3.64 -6.62
N PHE A 52 -15.63 2.52 -5.99
CA PHE A 52 -14.44 2.45 -5.16
C PHE A 52 -13.19 2.81 -5.97
N TRP A 53 -13.01 2.20 -7.15
CA TRP A 53 -11.85 2.49 -8.00
C TRP A 53 -11.87 3.89 -8.63
N ALA A 54 -13.05 4.47 -8.86
CA ALA A 54 -13.19 5.85 -9.34
C ALA A 54 -12.73 6.91 -8.32
N THR A 55 -12.66 6.54 -7.03
CA THR A 55 -12.19 7.42 -5.94
C THR A 55 -10.86 7.00 -5.36
N ALA A 56 -10.39 5.79 -5.66
CA ALA A 56 -9.02 5.37 -5.42
C ALA A 56 -8.12 6.35 -6.18
N ASP A 57 -7.42 7.21 -5.43
CA ASP A 57 -6.61 8.32 -5.93
C ASP A 57 -5.90 7.88 -7.21
N ASP A 58 -6.41 8.36 -8.35
CA ASP A 58 -5.77 8.18 -9.64
C ASP A 58 -4.34 8.66 -9.44
N ALA A 59 -3.37 7.79 -9.70
CA ALA A 59 -1.96 8.11 -9.55
C ALA A 59 -1.68 9.24 -10.52
N SER A 60 -1.88 10.48 -10.05
CA SER A 60 -1.91 11.68 -10.89
C SER A 60 -0.69 11.63 -11.79
N GLY A 61 -0.92 11.48 -13.09
CA GLY A 61 0.17 11.31 -14.04
C GLY A 61 1.20 12.41 -13.83
N THR A 62 2.45 12.03 -13.62
CA THR A 62 3.54 13.01 -13.52
C THR A 62 3.88 13.48 -14.94
N GLU A 63 3.82 14.77 -15.18
CA GLU A 63 4.29 15.37 -16.43
C GLU A 63 5.79 15.68 -16.31
N ALA A 64 6.57 15.28 -17.33
CA ALA A 64 7.99 15.59 -17.38
C ALA A 64 8.18 17.06 -17.80
N VAL A 65 8.63 17.89 -16.86
CA VAL A 65 8.91 19.31 -17.08
C VAL A 65 10.38 19.62 -16.79
N SER A 66 10.94 20.58 -17.52
CA SER A 66 12.26 21.15 -17.20
C SER A 66 12.08 22.30 -16.21
N LEU A 67 12.54 22.10 -14.97
CA LEU A 67 12.53 23.11 -13.91
C LEU A 67 13.95 23.37 -13.40
N GLU A 68 14.29 24.64 -13.20
CA GLU A 68 15.54 25.02 -12.54
C GLU A 68 15.37 24.93 -11.01
N ILE A 69 16.27 24.17 -10.37
CA ILE A 69 16.31 23.98 -8.91
C ILE A 69 17.70 24.35 -8.43
N ASP A 70 17.78 25.08 -7.31
CA ASP A 70 19.05 25.43 -6.69
C ASP A 70 19.91 24.18 -6.40
N ARG A 71 21.22 24.32 -6.62
CA ARG A 71 22.15 23.18 -6.61
C ARG A 71 22.20 22.47 -5.26
N ASP A 72 22.18 23.21 -4.17
CA ASP A 72 22.20 22.72 -2.80
C ASP A 72 20.88 22.02 -2.43
N VAL A 73 19.74 22.59 -2.85
CA VAL A 73 18.41 21.97 -2.69
C VAL A 73 18.36 20.64 -3.44
N LEU A 74 18.82 20.61 -4.70
CA LEU A 74 18.86 19.38 -5.48
C LEU A 74 19.81 18.34 -4.87
N ALA A 75 20.95 18.76 -4.32
CA ALA A 75 21.89 17.88 -3.63
C ALA A 75 21.24 17.22 -2.40
N TYR A 76 20.53 17.99 -1.58
CA TYR A 76 19.80 17.48 -0.40
C TYR A 76 18.81 16.37 -0.75
N PHE A 77 18.03 16.53 -1.84
CA PHE A 77 17.08 15.50 -2.26
C PHE A 77 17.75 14.28 -2.89
N ARG A 78 18.91 14.46 -3.55
CA ARG A 78 19.69 13.36 -4.14
C ARG A 78 20.36 12.47 -3.09
N GLU A 79 20.83 13.04 -1.98
CA GLU A 79 21.41 12.27 -0.86
C GLU A 79 20.46 11.22 -0.29
N GLN A 80 19.16 11.46 -0.40
CA GLN A 80 18.12 10.59 0.13
C GLN A 80 17.63 9.55 -0.90
N GLY A 81 18.21 9.52 -2.10
CA GLY A 81 17.85 8.62 -3.19
C GLY A 81 16.84 9.25 -4.17
N ARG A 82 15.57 8.86 -4.09
CA ARG A 82 14.50 9.26 -5.06
C ARG A 82 14.18 10.76 -5.01
N ALA A 83 15.02 11.58 -5.64
CA ALA A 83 14.95 13.04 -5.58
C ALA A 83 13.66 13.58 -6.19
N GLU A 84 13.32 13.17 -7.42
CA GLU A 84 12.12 13.63 -8.13
C GLU A 84 10.83 13.31 -7.38
N SER A 85 10.69 12.07 -6.88
CA SER A 85 9.51 11.66 -6.12
C SER A 85 9.31 12.48 -4.85
N ARG A 86 10.40 12.83 -4.14
CA ARG A 86 10.34 13.66 -2.94
C ARG A 86 10.05 15.11 -3.26
N ILE A 87 10.67 15.67 -4.29
CA ILE A 87 10.37 17.02 -4.76
C ILE A 87 8.88 17.13 -5.11
N ASN A 88 8.34 16.18 -5.87
CA ASN A 88 6.92 16.16 -6.23
C ASN A 88 6.01 16.05 -5.00
N ALA A 89 6.34 15.22 -4.01
CA ALA A 89 5.57 15.10 -2.78
C ALA A 89 5.53 16.42 -1.97
N VAL A 90 6.67 17.12 -1.86
CA VAL A 90 6.74 18.42 -1.18
C VAL A 90 5.89 19.46 -1.90
N LEU A 91 5.98 19.52 -3.24
CA LEU A 91 5.18 20.44 -4.05
C LEU A 91 3.68 20.15 -3.92
N ARG A 92 3.28 18.88 -3.93
CA ARG A 92 1.87 18.48 -3.75
C ARG A 92 1.35 18.92 -2.38
N HIS A 93 2.07 18.63 -1.31
CA HIS A 93 1.69 19.06 0.03
C HIS A 93 1.58 20.58 0.16
N TYR A 94 2.51 21.33 -0.45
CA TYR A 94 2.44 22.79 -0.47
C TYR A 94 1.16 23.31 -1.15
N VAL A 95 0.82 22.76 -2.32
CA VAL A 95 -0.41 23.13 -3.05
C VAL A 95 -1.66 22.79 -2.25
N GLU A 96 -1.73 21.61 -1.65
CA GLU A 96 -2.86 21.16 -0.82
C GLU A 96 -3.04 22.05 0.41
N ALA A 97 -1.95 22.37 1.12
CA ALA A 97 -1.99 23.26 2.27
C ALA A 97 -2.49 24.66 1.89
N ARG A 98 -2.04 25.18 0.74
CA ARG A 98 -2.45 26.50 0.24
C ARG A 98 -3.91 26.54 -0.21
N ARG A 99 -4.44 25.44 -0.76
CA ARG A 99 -5.86 25.30 -1.13
C ARG A 99 -6.80 25.21 0.07
N LYS A 100 -6.35 24.63 1.20
CA LYS A 100 -7.15 24.52 2.43
C LYS A 100 -7.23 25.82 3.23
N ALA A 101 -6.29 26.74 3.02
CA ALA A 101 -6.19 28.00 3.75
C ALA A 101 -6.94 29.17 3.09
N GLY A 102 -7.52 28.97 1.90
CA GLY A 102 -8.34 29.95 1.18
C GLY A 102 -9.76 29.44 0.99
#